data_AF-A0A968BYM3-F1
#
_entry.id   AF-A0A968BYM3-F1
#
_cell.length_a   1.000
_cell.length_b   1.000
_cell.length_c   1.000
_cell.angle_alpha   90.00
_cell.angle_beta   90.00
_cell.angle_gamma   90.00
#
_symmetry.space_group_name_H-M   'P 1'
#
loop_
_entity.id
_entity.type
_entity.pdbx_description
1 polymer ?
#
loop_
_entity_poly.entity_id
_entity_poly.type
_entity_poly.pdbx_seq_one_letter_code
_entity_poly.pdbx_strand_id
1 'polypeptide(L)'
;MPRVLFLFFDGVGLGTGDPGRNPLAAADLPNMQDLLEGKRLLASAAPFHGSRASLFSLDACLGVEGTPQSATGQATLLTGKNVPAEIGAHYGPKPN
;
A
#
# COMPACT_ATOMS: atom_id res chain seq x y z
N MET A 1 4.86 -3.66 -27.31
CA MET A 1 3.88 -3.26 -26.28
C MET A 1 4.59 -3.27 -24.93
N PRO A 2 4.38 -2.28 -24.06
CA PRO A 2 4.91 -2.32 -22.70
C PRO A 2 4.25 -3.47 -21.92
N ARG A 3 5.02 -4.13 -21.07
CA ARG A 3 4.54 -5.14 -20.12
C ARG A 3 4.54 -4.52 -18.74
N VAL A 4 3.43 -4.65 -18.02
CA VAL A 4 3.26 -4.12 -16.66
C VAL A 4 3.12 -5.30 -15.69
N LEU A 5 3.91 -5.29 -14.61
CA LEU A 5 3.73 -6.15 -13.46
C LEU A 5 3.10 -5.32 -12.34
N PHE A 6 1.90 -5.70 -11.92
CA PHE A 6 1.21 -5.08 -10.79
C PHE A 6 1.18 -6.06 -9.62
N LEU A 7 1.71 -5.64 -8.47
CA LEU A 7 1.72 -6.41 -7.23
C LEU A 7 0.87 -5.70 -6.18
N PHE A 8 -0.09 -6.41 -5.62
CA PHE A 8 -0.93 -5.93 -4.52
C PHE A 8 -0.71 -6.82 -3.30
N PHE A 9 -0.46 -6.20 -2.15
CA PHE A 9 -0.21 -6.89 -0.88
C PHE A 9 -1.38 -6.59 0.06
N ASP A 10 -2.22 -7.60 0.29
CA ASP A 10 -3.40 -7.43 1.15
C ASP A 10 -2.99 -7.25 2.62
N GLY A 11 -3.61 -6.28 3.29
CA GLY A 11 -3.35 -5.97 4.70
C GLY A 11 -1.94 -5.46 5.03
N VAL A 12 -1.13 -5.08 4.04
CA VAL A 12 0.24 -4.57 4.25
C VAL A 12 0.27 -3.05 4.07
N GLY A 13 0.59 -2.34 5.15
CA GLY A 13 0.82 -0.89 5.16
C GLY A 13 2.27 -0.52 5.48
N LEU A 14 2.55 0.79 5.42
CA LEU A 14 3.83 1.34 5.89
C LEU A 14 3.75 1.66 7.39
N GLY A 15 4.51 0.93 8.19
CA GLY A 15 4.56 1.08 9.65
C GLY A 15 5.80 1.80 10.18
N THR A 16 5.91 1.88 11.51
CA THR A 16 7.08 2.44 12.21
C THR A 16 8.31 1.55 12.06
N GLY A 17 9.49 2.08 12.36
CA GLY A 17 10.76 1.33 12.29
C GLY A 17 11.02 0.35 13.44
N ASP A 18 10.00 -0.07 14.19
CA ASP A 18 10.14 -1.00 15.32
C ASP A 18 10.10 -2.46 14.84
N PRO A 19 11.23 -3.21 14.88
CA PRO A 19 11.27 -4.60 14.42
C PRO A 19 10.41 -5.57 15.24
N GLY A 20 10.06 -5.23 16.48
CA GLY A 20 9.18 -6.04 17.33
C GLY A 20 7.69 -5.91 16.96
N ARG A 21 7.33 -4.94 16.14
CA ARG A 21 5.93 -4.64 15.74
C ARG A 21 5.70 -4.60 14.24
N ASN A 22 6.72 -4.21 13.48
CA ASN A 22 6.64 -4.07 12.03
C ASN A 22 7.54 -5.11 11.35
N PRO A 23 6.96 -6.16 10.72
CA PRO A 23 7.73 -7.16 9.98
C PRO A 23 8.61 -6.56 8.88
N LEU A 24 8.21 -5.45 8.25
CA LEU A 24 9.04 -4.77 7.23
C LEU A 24 10.24 -4.02 7.83
N ALA A 25 10.21 -3.72 9.14
CA ALA A 25 11.38 -3.20 9.84
C ALA A 25 12.38 -4.31 10.19
N ALA A 26 11.89 -5.51 10.51
CA ALA A 26 12.71 -6.67 10.85
C ALA A 26 13.27 -7.42 9.63
N ALA A 27 12.53 -7.44 8.53
CA ALA A 27 12.88 -8.23 7.35
C ALA A 27 14.17 -7.73 6.67
N ASP A 28 14.93 -8.68 6.14
CA ASP A 28 15.99 -8.42 5.18
C ASP A 28 15.42 -8.44 3.75
N LEU A 29 15.49 -7.29 3.08
CA LEU A 29 14.84 -7.04 1.79
C LEU A 29 15.82 -6.32 0.85
N PRO A 30 16.95 -6.95 0.46
CA PRO A 30 18.03 -6.29 -0.25
C PRO A 30 17.57 -5.68 -1.59
N ASN A 31 16.78 -6.40 -2.38
CA ASN A 31 16.28 -5.90 -3.66
C ASN A 31 15.37 -4.67 -3.52
N MET A 32 14.59 -4.60 -2.44
CA MET A 32 13.73 -3.43 -2.18
C MET A 32 14.55 -2.25 -1.68
N GLN A 33 15.54 -2.50 -0.81
CA GLN A 33 16.46 -1.47 -0.34
C GLN A 33 17.27 -0.88 -1.50
N ASP A 34 17.80 -1.71 -2.39
CA ASP A 34 18.53 -1.26 -3.58
C ASP A 34 17.64 -0.46 -4.54
N LEU A 35 16.37 -0.87 -4.70
CA LEU A 35 15.40 -0.14 -5.52
C LEU A 35 15.10 1.24 -4.93
N LEU A 36 15.13 1.36 -3.59
CA LEU A 36 14.86 2.57 -2.82
C LEU A 36 16.14 3.27 -2.33
N GLU A 37 17.28 3.04 -2.98
CA GLU A 37 18.58 3.71 -2.69
C GLU A 37 19.00 3.60 -1.22
N GLY A 38 18.90 2.39 -0.66
CA GLY A 38 19.24 2.05 0.72
C GLY A 38 18.13 2.31 1.74
N LYS A 39 16.96 2.81 1.32
CA LYS A 39 15.83 3.04 2.25
C LYS A 39 15.03 1.76 2.50
N ARG A 40 14.54 1.63 3.73
CA ARG A 40 13.60 0.56 4.11
C ARG A 40 12.16 0.95 3.76
N LEU A 41 11.29 -0.04 3.57
CA LEU A 41 9.85 0.12 3.36
C LEU A 41 9.14 0.49 4.67
N LEU A 42 9.41 1.68 5.18
CA LEU A 42 8.86 2.22 6.43
C LEU A 42 8.11 3.52 6.16
N ALA A 43 7.18 3.88 7.04
CA ALA A 43 6.43 5.12 6.93
C ALA A 43 7.34 6.36 6.88
N SER A 44 8.44 6.36 7.65
CA SER A 44 9.41 7.46 7.69
C SER A 44 10.24 7.61 6.41
N ALA A 45 10.22 6.62 5.51
CA ALA A 45 10.91 6.70 4.22
C ALA A 45 10.04 7.34 3.13
N ALA A 46 8.74 7.53 3.37
CA ALA A 46 7.83 8.19 2.44
C ALA A 46 7.62 9.68 2.82
N PRO A 47 7.51 10.60 1.85
CA PRO A 47 7.70 10.37 0.42
C PRO A 47 9.19 10.23 0.06
N PHE A 48 9.48 9.44 -0.98
CA PHE A 48 10.81 9.33 -1.55
C PHE A 48 10.74 9.28 -3.07
N HIS A 49 11.65 9.97 -3.76
CA HIS A 49 11.84 9.89 -5.21
C HIS A 49 13.32 9.64 -5.48
N GLY A 50 13.60 8.47 -6.04
CA GLY A 50 14.94 8.09 -6.48
C GLY A 50 15.03 8.03 -8.00
N SER A 51 16.20 7.60 -8.46
CA SER A 51 16.52 7.41 -9.88
C SER A 51 15.65 6.36 -10.58
N ARG A 52 15.22 5.31 -9.86
CA ARG A 52 14.48 4.16 -10.43
C ARG A 52 13.07 3.97 -9.88
N ALA A 53 12.76 4.54 -8.73
CA ALA A 53 11.48 4.31 -8.05
C ALA A 53 11.05 5.50 -7.19
N SER A 54 9.75 5.56 -6.92
CA SER A 54 9.17 6.49 -5.96
C SER A 54 8.36 5.71 -4.93
N LEU A 55 8.37 6.18 -3.69
CA LEU A 55 7.59 5.62 -2.59
C LEU A 55 6.67 6.70 -2.03
N PHE A 56 5.40 6.36 -1.89
CA PHE A 56 4.37 7.24 -1.34
C PHE A 56 3.60 6.51 -0.24
N SER A 57 3.26 7.23 0.81
CA SER A 57 2.21 6.82 1.75
C SER A 57 0.90 7.39 1.26
N LEU A 58 -0.13 6.54 1.14
CA LEU A 58 -1.44 6.91 0.64
C LEU A 58 -2.50 6.64 1.69
N ASP A 59 -3.59 7.41 1.64
CA ASP A 59 -4.76 7.16 2.49
C ASP A 59 -5.55 5.95 1.95
N ALA A 60 -5.43 4.82 2.63
CA ALA A 60 -6.19 3.61 2.30
C ALA A 60 -7.70 3.77 2.52
N CYS A 61 -8.13 4.74 3.33
CA CYS A 61 -9.54 5.03 3.59
C CYS A 61 -10.18 5.85 2.46
N LEU A 62 -9.39 6.47 1.58
CA LEU A 62 -9.86 7.27 0.44
C LEU A 62 -10.85 8.37 0.86
N GLY A 63 -10.64 8.98 2.02
CA GLY A 63 -11.53 9.98 2.61
C GLY A 63 -12.88 9.47 3.11
N VAL A 64 -13.09 8.15 3.19
CA VAL A 64 -14.32 7.51 3.69
C VAL A 64 -14.08 6.93 5.08
N GLU A 65 -14.95 7.25 6.04
CA GLU A 65 -14.84 6.75 7.41
C GLU A 65 -14.92 5.22 7.52
N GLY A 66 -14.27 4.68 8.55
CA GLY A 66 -14.23 3.25 8.84
C GLY A 66 -12.92 2.58 8.45
N THR A 67 -12.80 1.30 8.75
CA THR A 67 -11.62 0.50 8.41
C THR A 67 -11.65 0.16 6.91
N PRO A 68 -10.57 0.43 6.14
CA PRO A 68 -10.53 0.09 4.73
C PRO A 68 -10.65 -1.42 4.54
N GLN A 69 -11.35 -1.82 3.48
CA GLN A 69 -11.66 -3.23 3.19
C GLN A 69 -11.21 -3.63 1.78
N SER A 70 -10.89 -4.91 1.62
CA SER A 70 -10.24 -5.42 0.40
C SER A 70 -11.12 -5.33 -0.85
N ALA A 71 -12.43 -5.57 -0.76
CA ALA A 71 -13.28 -5.58 -1.96
C ALA A 71 -13.42 -4.17 -2.58
N THR A 72 -13.69 -3.15 -1.76
CA THR A 72 -13.77 -1.76 -2.22
C THR A 72 -12.41 -1.19 -2.60
N GLY A 73 -11.34 -1.56 -1.89
CA GLY A 73 -9.97 -1.17 -2.21
C GLY A 73 -9.51 -1.73 -3.57
N GLN A 74 -9.70 -3.02 -3.82
CA GLN A 74 -9.31 -3.65 -5.09
C GLN A 74 -10.14 -3.12 -6.26
N ALA A 75 -11.46 -2.91 -6.06
CA ALA A 75 -12.30 -2.30 -7.08
C ALA A 75 -11.81 -0.87 -7.40
N THR A 76 -11.35 -0.11 -6.41
CA THR A 76 -10.73 1.21 -6.64
C THR A 76 -9.45 1.10 -7.47
N LEU A 77 -8.55 0.18 -7.14
CA LEU A 77 -7.30 -0.03 -7.87
C LEU A 77 -7.51 -0.41 -9.35
N LEU A 78 -8.51 -1.25 -9.63
CA LEU A 78 -8.77 -1.75 -10.98
C LEU A 78 -9.60 -0.79 -11.85
N THR A 79 -10.41 0.07 -11.23
CA THR A 79 -11.33 0.96 -11.97
C THR A 79 -10.87 2.42 -11.99
N GLY A 80 -9.97 2.81 -11.09
CA GLY A 80 -9.57 4.21 -10.91
C GLY A 80 -10.67 5.09 -10.30
N LYS A 81 -11.76 4.50 -9.79
CA LYS A 81 -12.87 5.20 -9.14
C LYS A 81 -12.78 5.04 -7.62
N ASN A 82 -13.19 6.06 -6.86
CA ASN A 82 -13.30 5.94 -5.41
C ASN A 82 -14.55 5.10 -5.05
N VAL A 83 -14.43 3.78 -5.16
CA VAL A 83 -15.53 2.83 -4.92
C VAL A 83 -16.13 2.94 -3.52
N PRO A 84 -15.37 3.03 -2.41
CA PRO A 84 -16.00 3.20 -1.09
C PRO A 84 -16.81 4.51 -0.99
N ALA A 85 -16.41 5.57 -1.70
CA ALA A 85 -17.20 6.80 -1.74
C ALA A 85 -18.47 6.64 -2.59
N GLU A 86 -18.42 5.94 -3.73
CA GLU A 86 -19.60 5.73 -4.58
C GLU A 86 -20.70 4.90 -3.91
N ILE A 87 -20.34 3.97 -3.02
CA ILE A 87 -21.30 3.12 -2.29
C ILE A 87 -21.52 3.56 -0.83
N GLY A 88 -20.76 4.56 -0.37
CA GLY A 88 -20.88 5.18 0.95
C GLY A 88 -20.28 4.40 2.13
N ALA A 89 -19.51 3.33 1.90
CA ALA A 89 -18.86 2.55 2.96
C ALA A 89 -17.73 1.66 2.42
N HIS A 90 -16.89 1.17 3.34
CA HIS A 90 -15.92 0.10 3.06
C HIS A 90 -16.59 -1.28 3.16
N TYR A 91 -16.39 -2.13 2.15
CA TYR A 91 -16.92 -3.51 2.13
C TYR A 91 -15.81 -4.53 1.90
N GLY A 92 -15.87 -5.62 2.68
CA GLY A 92 -15.04 -6.81 2.53
C GLY A 92 -15.63 -7.83 1.53
N PRO A 93 -15.00 -9.02 1.40
CA PRO A 93 -15.51 -10.10 0.56
C PRO A 93 -16.91 -10.58 1.00
N LYS A 94 -17.63 -11.31 0.14
CA LYS A 94 -18.96 -11.90 0.42
C LYS A 94 -18.97 -13.41 0.07
N PRO A 95 -19.85 -14.22 0.68
CA PRO A 95 -20.71 -13.90 1.82
C PRO A 95 -19.90 -13.98 3.12
N ASN A 96 -20.20 -13.09 4.06
CA ASN A 96 -19.64 -13.15 5.41
C ASN A 96 -20.34 -14.24 6.23
#